data_AF-A0AB73AE30-F1
#
_entry.id   AF-A0AB73AE30-F1
#
_cell.length_a   1.000
_cell.length_b   1.000
_cell.length_c   1.000
_cell.angle_alpha   90.00
_cell.angle_beta   90.00
_cell.angle_gamma   90.00
#
_symmetry.space_group_name_H-M   'P 1'
#
loop_
_entity.id
_entity.type
_entity.pdbx_description
1 polymer ?
#
loop_
_entity_poly.entity_id
_entity_poly.type
_entity_poly.pdbx_seq_one_letter_code
_entity_poly.pdbx_strand_id
1 'polypeptide(L)' 'MSREMERKKLQGVGSVKRDASIWDDYLKELGVEYEMVAPKRNVTKLTQERFKALTGWQKQTNEHGRDGAMLVYGF' A
#
# COMPACT_ATOMS: atom_id res chain seq x y z
N MET A 1 -3.04 1.41 -24.81
CA MET A 1 -2.04 1.09 -23.77
C MET A 1 -0.93 0.27 -24.42
N SER A 2 0.33 0.68 -24.35
CA SER A 2 1.45 -0.05 -24.98
C SER A 2 1.77 -1.33 -24.18
N ARG A 3 2.02 -2.46 -24.88
CA ARG A 3 2.41 -3.77 -24.31
C ARG A 3 3.59 -3.69 -23.34
N GLU A 4 4.45 -2.69 -23.50
CA GLU A 4 5.61 -2.45 -22.63
C GLU A 4 5.22 -1.98 -21.22
N MET A 5 4.15 -1.17 -21.10
CA MET A 5 3.64 -0.71 -19.81
C MET A 5 3.00 -1.85 -19.01
N GLU A 6 2.35 -2.79 -19.69
CA GLU A 6 1.78 -3.99 -19.05
C GLU A 6 2.87 -4.91 -18.51
N ARG A 7 3.95 -5.13 -19.29
CA ARG A 7 5.11 -5.91 -18.83
C ARG A 7 5.80 -5.29 -17.62
N LYS A 8 5.99 -3.96 -17.59
CA LYS A 8 6.56 -3.26 -16.42
C LYS A 8 5.68 -3.40 -15.18
N LYS A 9 4.35 -3.34 -15.31
CA LYS A 9 3.43 -3.61 -14.18
C LYS A 9 3.55 -5.05 -13.66
N LEU A 10 3.72 -6.02 -14.53
CA LEU A 10 3.84 -7.44 -14.16
C LEU A 10 5.15 -7.77 -13.43
N GLN A 11 6.23 -7.03 -13.68
CA GLN A 11 7.55 -7.29 -13.09
C GLN A 11 7.62 -7.09 -11.57
N GLY A 12 6.68 -6.39 -10.94
CA GLY A 12 6.61 -6.21 -9.48
C GLY A 12 5.65 -7.17 -8.76
N VAL A 13 4.77 -7.86 -9.49
CA VAL A 13 3.65 -8.63 -8.89
C VAL A 13 4.15 -9.79 -8.04
N GLY A 14 5.24 -10.43 -8.44
CA GLY A 14 5.83 -11.55 -7.69
C GLY A 14 6.39 -11.14 -6.33
N SER A 15 7.03 -9.97 -6.23
CA SER A 15 7.57 -9.49 -4.95
C SER A 15 6.45 -9.13 -3.98
N VAL A 16 5.45 -8.39 -4.47
CA VAL A 16 4.30 -7.98 -3.64
C VAL A 16 3.55 -9.19 -3.09
N LYS A 17 3.36 -10.24 -3.91
CA LYS A 17 2.73 -11.49 -3.46
C LYS A 17 3.56 -12.19 -2.39
N ARG A 18 4.89 -12.26 -2.57
CA ARG A 18 5.78 -12.89 -1.59
C ARG A 18 5.72 -12.16 -0.25
N ASP A 19 5.85 -10.84 -0.26
CA ASP A 19 5.88 -10.04 0.96
C ASP A 19 4.51 -10.11 1.67
N ALA A 20 3.41 -10.09 0.92
CA ALA A 20 2.07 -10.27 1.46
C ALA A 20 1.90 -11.64 2.16
N SER A 21 2.43 -12.72 1.58
CA SER A 21 2.41 -14.05 2.22
C SER A 21 3.25 -14.09 3.51
N ILE A 22 4.41 -13.43 3.53
CA ILE A 22 5.25 -13.36 4.74
C ILE A 22 4.49 -12.65 5.88
N TRP A 23 3.79 -11.56 5.58
CA TRP A 23 2.97 -10.86 6.57
C TRP A 23 1.78 -11.70 7.05
N ASP A 24 1.12 -12.41 6.14
CA ASP A 24 0.01 -13.32 6.46
C ASP A 24 0.45 -14.42 7.44
N ASP A 25 1.57 -15.07 7.17
CA ASP A 25 2.13 -16.11 8.05
C ASP A 25 2.53 -15.54 9.41
N TYR A 26 3.22 -14.40 9.44
CA TYR A 26 3.65 -13.75 10.68
C TYR A 26 2.46 -13.33 11.57
N LEU A 27 1.41 -12.75 10.99
CA LEU A 27 0.24 -12.29 11.76
C LEU A 27 -0.57 -13.47 12.30
N LYS A 28 -0.66 -14.58 11.55
CA LYS A 28 -1.24 -15.84 12.03
C LYS A 28 -0.46 -16.41 13.21
N GLU A 29 0.87 -16.44 13.13
CA GLU A 29 1.73 -16.89 14.22
C GLU A 29 1.60 -16.02 15.47
N LEU A 30 1.46 -14.70 15.28
CA LEU A 30 1.25 -13.74 16.37
C LEU A 30 -0.13 -13.88 17.04
N GLY A 31 -1.10 -14.50 16.36
CA GLY A 31 -2.46 -14.70 16.88
C GLY A 31 -3.29 -13.42 16.98
N VAL A 32 -2.99 -12.42 16.15
CA VAL A 32 -3.74 -11.16 16.08
C VAL A 32 -4.76 -11.20 14.97
N GLU A 33 -5.88 -10.50 15.15
CA GLU A 33 -6.85 -10.29 14.07
C GLU A 33 -6.31 -9.29 13.06
N TYR A 34 -6.41 -9.62 11.77
CA TYR A 34 -6.02 -8.75 10.66
C TYR A 34 -6.90 -8.98 9.44
N GLU A 35 -6.91 -8.01 8.54
CA GLU A 35 -7.62 -8.08 7.27
C GLU A 35 -6.68 -7.73 6.12
N MET A 36 -6.69 -8.56 5.08
CA MET A 36 -5.92 -8.33 3.85
C MET A 36 -6.68 -7.38 2.93
N VAL A 37 -6.49 -6.07 3.14
CA VAL A 37 -7.19 -5.03 2.39
C VAL A 37 -6.38 -4.59 1.17
N ALA A 38 -6.99 -4.67 -0.02
CA ALA A 38 -6.41 -4.08 -1.23
C ALA A 38 -6.59 -2.55 -1.22
N PRO A 39 -5.58 -1.76 -1.66
CA PRO A 39 -5.73 -0.31 -1.77
C PRO A 39 -6.95 0.05 -2.62
N LYS A 40 -7.85 0.88 -2.10
CA LYS A 40 -9.06 1.24 -2.83
C LYS A 40 -8.64 2.04 -4.06
N ARG A 41 -9.24 1.72 -5.21
CA ARG A 41 -9.05 2.45 -6.48
C ARG A 41 -7.62 2.42 -7.07
N ASN A 42 -6.70 1.58 -6.57
CA ASN A 42 -5.28 1.60 -6.97
C ASN A 42 -4.64 3.01 -6.86
N VAL A 43 -5.15 3.87 -5.98
CA VAL A 43 -4.60 5.22 -5.79
C VAL A 43 -3.43 5.10 -4.82
N THR A 44 -2.26 4.82 -5.38
CA THR A 44 -0.98 4.88 -4.68
C THR A 44 -0.27 6.19 -4.99
N LYS A 45 0.79 6.52 -4.24
CA LYS A 45 1.63 7.70 -4.45
C LYS A 45 0.91 9.02 -4.21
N LEU A 46 0.17 9.11 -3.11
CA LEU A 46 -0.39 10.39 -2.66
C LEU A 46 0.76 11.38 -2.39
N THR A 47 0.61 12.63 -2.85
CA THR A 47 1.58 13.69 -2.53
C THR A 47 1.47 14.06 -1.05
N GLN A 48 2.54 14.63 -0.50
CA GLN A 48 2.56 15.04 0.90
C GLN A 48 1.49 16.11 1.20
N GLU A 49 1.28 17.04 0.27
CA GLU A 49 0.29 18.12 0.39
C GLU A 49 -1.12 17.53 0.48
N ARG A 50 -1.43 16.58 -0.41
CA ARG A 50 -2.76 15.95 -0.44
C ARG A 50 -2.96 15.05 0.78
N PHE A 51 -1.93 14.36 1.25
CA PHE A 51 -1.98 13.56 2.47
C PHE A 51 -2.23 14.44 3.70
N LYS A 52 -1.53 15.57 3.79
CA LYS A 52 -1.72 16.57 4.86
C LYS A 52 -3.12 17.19 4.81
N ALA A 53 -3.65 17.48 3.62
CA ALA A 53 -5.00 18.01 3.47
C ALA A 53 -6.09 17.01 3.92
N LEU A 54 -5.88 15.70 3.67
CA LEU A 54 -6.81 14.65 4.07
C LEU A 54 -6.73 14.32 5.57
N THR A 55 -5.51 14.16 6.09
CA THR A 55 -5.27 13.61 7.44
C THR A 55 -4.98 14.66 8.50
N GLY A 56 -4.66 15.90 8.09
CA GLY A 56 -4.15 16.95 8.99
C GLY A 56 -2.69 16.75 9.42
N TRP A 57 -1.99 15.72 8.93
CA TRP A 57 -0.65 15.36 9.38
C TRP A 57 0.41 16.41 8.97
N GLN A 58 1.09 16.98 9.96
CA GLN A 58 2.00 18.12 9.78
C GLN A 58 3.48 17.73 9.64
N LYS A 59 3.84 16.51 10.05
CA LYS A 59 5.24 16.05 10.03
C LYS A 59 5.63 15.56 8.62
N GLN A 60 6.93 15.39 8.41
CA GLN A 60 7.44 14.78 7.19
C GLN A 60 6.90 13.36 7.02
N THR A 61 6.67 12.99 5.77
CA THR A 61 6.20 11.66 5.38
C THR A 61 6.97 11.19 4.14
N ASN A 62 7.14 9.89 3.99
CA ASN A 62 7.63 9.28 2.76
C ASN A 62 6.47 8.64 1.97
N GLU A 63 6.72 8.23 0.74
CA GLU A 63 5.69 7.65 -0.14
C GLU A 63 5.04 6.40 0.48
N HIS A 64 5.85 5.44 0.92
CA HIS A 64 5.36 4.17 1.46
C HIS A 64 4.55 4.33 2.75
N GLY A 65 4.97 5.22 3.65
CA GLY A 65 4.27 5.51 4.90
C GLY A 65 2.92 6.19 4.66
N ARG A 66 2.82 7.05 3.63
CA ARG A 66 1.53 7.61 3.21
C ARG A 66 0.63 6.51 2.67
N ASP A 67 1.12 5.68 1.74
CA ASP A 67 0.33 4.61 1.15
C ASP A 67 -0.20 3.63 2.20
N GLY A 68 0.63 3.25 3.19
CA GLY A 68 0.20 2.42 4.32
C GLY A 68 -0.86 3.10 5.21
N ALA A 69 -0.68 4.39 5.52
CA ALA A 69 -1.67 5.14 6.29
C ALA A 69 -3.02 5.28 5.56
N MET A 70 -3.02 5.38 4.23
CA MET A 70 -4.25 5.47 3.44
C MET A 70 -5.06 4.17 3.46
N LEU A 71 -4.42 3.00 3.64
CA LEU A 71 -5.14 1.73 3.82
C LEU A 71 -6.05 1.77 5.05
N VAL A 72 -5.54 2.31 6.16
CA VAL A 72 -6.31 2.47 7.41
C VAL A 72 -7.33 3.60 7.31
N TYR A 73 -6.97 4.68 6.61
CA TYR A 73 -7.88 5.82 6.38
C TYR A 73 -9.10 5.45 5.51
N GLY A 74 -9.06 4.33 4.77
CA GLY A 74 -10.15 3.81 3.96
C GLY A 74 -10.24 4.40 2.55
N PHE A 75 -9.13 4.90 2.01
CA PHE A 75 -9.07 5.61 0.73
C PHE A 75 -8.64 4.75 -0.46
#